data_AF-A0A917DFA9-F1
#
_entry.id   AF-A0A917DFA9-F1
#
_cell.length_a   1.000
_cell.length_b   1.000
_cell.length_c   1.000
_cell.angle_alpha   90.00
_cell.angle_beta   90.00
_cell.angle_gamma   90.00
#
_symmetry.space_group_name_H-M   'P 1'
#
loop_
_entity.id
_entity.type
_entity.pdbx_description
1 polymer ?
#
loop_
_entity_poly.entity_id
_entity_poly.type
_entity_poly.pdbx_seq_one_letter_code
_entity_poly.pdbx_strand_id
1 'polypeptide(L)'
;MDAAAIASLIGAAGGGAILLELTKRGLDKISNRGAKRRDEVDRAWRRVDREASKRRRMEEHASHLTRLLFAAPCVEPADIPSFPAYTDSDSRSNDTKDS
;
A
#
# COMPACT_ATOMS: atom_id res chain seq x y z
N MET A 1 -35.98 -42.56 -26.54
CA MET A 1 -34.86 -42.08 -25.71
C MET A 1 -35.34 -42.10 -24.28
N ASP A 2 -34.79 -42.98 -23.44
CA ASP A 2 -35.24 -43.14 -22.06
C ASP A 2 -34.91 -41.90 -21.22
N ALA A 3 -35.83 -41.54 -20.33
CA ALA A 3 -35.66 -40.43 -19.39
C ALA A 3 -34.37 -40.54 -18.57
N ALA A 4 -33.90 -41.77 -18.34
CA ALA A 4 -32.62 -42.06 -17.67
C ALA A 4 -31.40 -41.53 -18.44
N ALA A 5 -31.43 -41.55 -19.78
CA ALA A 5 -30.32 -41.05 -20.61
C ALA A 5 -30.27 -39.51 -20.66
N ILE A 6 -31.42 -38.85 -20.54
CA ILE A 6 -31.51 -37.38 -20.48
C ILE A 6 -31.08 -36.88 -19.09
N ALA A 7 -31.50 -37.56 -18.02
CA ALA A 7 -31.09 -37.25 -16.66
C ALA A 7 -29.57 -37.41 -16.44
N SER A 8 -28.96 -38.45 -17.02
CA SER A 8 -27.51 -38.65 -16.94
C SER A 8 -26.73 -37.60 -17.72
N LEU A 9 -27.23 -37.14 -18.87
CA LEU A 9 -26.63 -36.06 -19.65
C LEU A 9 -26.70 -34.71 -18.94
N ILE A 10 -27.84 -34.37 -18.33
CA ILE A 10 -28.01 -33.13 -17.55
C ILE A 10 -27.16 -33.19 -16.28
N GLY A 11 -27.12 -34.33 -15.59
CA GLY A 11 -26.26 -34.54 -14.43
C GLY A 11 -24.77 -34.45 -14.76
N ALA A 12 -24.35 -35.01 -15.90
CA ALA A 12 -22.97 -34.91 -16.37
C ALA A 12 -22.59 -33.49 -16.81
N ALA A 13 -23.50 -32.77 -17.47
CA ALA A 13 -23.30 -31.37 -17.84
C ALA A 13 -23.23 -30.45 -16.61
N GLY A 14 -24.11 -30.65 -15.62
CA GLY A 14 -24.11 -29.91 -14.36
C GLY A 14 -22.88 -30.22 -13.51
N GLY A 15 -22.48 -31.48 -13.42
CA GLY A 15 -21.27 -31.92 -12.71
C GLY A 15 -19.99 -31.39 -13.36
N GLY A 16 -19.93 -31.37 -14.70
CA GLY A 16 -18.81 -30.81 -15.46
C GLY A 16 -18.62 -29.31 -15.25
N ALA A 17 -19.72 -28.55 -15.13
CA ALA A 17 -19.67 -27.11 -14.83
C ALA A 17 -19.08 -26.83 -13.45
N ILE A 18 -19.48 -27.60 -12.44
CA ILE A 18 -18.96 -27.46 -11.06
C ILE A 18 -17.47 -27.80 -11.01
N LEU A 19 -17.04 -28.84 -11.73
CA LEU A 19 -15.62 -29.23 -11.84
C LEU A 19 -14.77 -28.15 -12.53
N LEU A 20 -15.28 -27.50 -13.57
CA LEU A 20 -14.59 -26.40 -14.25
C LEU A 20 -14.45 -25.16 -13.36
N GLU A 21 -15.43 -24.88 -12.51
CA GLU A 21 -15.37 -23.73 -11.60
C GLU A 21 -14.42 -23.98 -10.42
N LEU A 22 -14.39 -25.21 -9.90
CA LEU A 22 -13.43 -25.64 -8.88
C LEU A 22 -11.99 -25.63 -9.39
N THR A 23 -11.76 -26.10 -10.61
CA THR A 23 -10.42 -26.11 -11.22
C THR A 23 -9.92 -24.70 -11.52
N LYS A 24 -10.78 -23.79 -11.98
CA LYS A 24 -10.43 -22.36 -12.13
C LYS A 24 -10.05 -21.72 -10.79
N ARG A 25 -10.85 -21.92 -9.73
CA ARG A 25 -10.54 -21.40 -8.39
C ARG A 25 -9.25 -22.00 -7.81
N GLY A 26 -8.98 -23.28 -8.07
CA GLY A 26 -7.73 -23.94 -7.69
C GLY A 26 -6.51 -23.39 -8.43
N LEU A 27 -6.62 -23.19 -9.74
CA LEU A 27 -5.58 -22.59 -10.58
C LEU A 27 -5.31 -21.14 -10.21
N ASP A 28 -6.33 -20.34 -9.92
CA ASP A 28 -6.15 -18.95 -9.48
C ASP A 28 -5.45 -18.87 -8.11
N LYS A 29 -5.75 -19.80 -7.21
CA LYS A 29 -5.09 -19.91 -5.89
C LYS A 29 -3.63 -20.38 -6.02
N ILE A 30 -3.33 -21.24 -6.99
CA ILE A 30 -1.96 -21.72 -7.26
C ILE A 30 -1.14 -20.71 -8.07
N SER A 31 -1.76 -19.94 -8.97
CA SER A 31 -1.01 -19.09 -9.91
C SER A 31 -0.26 -17.94 -9.23
N ASN A 32 -0.55 -17.64 -7.96
CA ASN A 32 0.16 -16.68 -7.11
C ASN A 32 0.33 -15.27 -7.72
N ARG A 33 -0.34 -14.98 -8.85
CA ARG A 33 -0.30 -13.71 -9.58
C ARG A 33 -0.99 -12.60 -8.80
N GLY A 34 -2.03 -12.93 -8.03
CA GLY A 34 -2.70 -11.98 -7.15
C GLY A 34 -1.85 -11.59 -5.93
N ALA A 35 -1.10 -12.53 -5.36
CA ALA A 35 -0.24 -12.29 -4.19
C ALA A 35 0.94 -11.37 -4.54
N LYS A 36 1.61 -11.61 -5.68
CA LYS A 36 2.71 -10.75 -6.16
C LYS A 36 2.27 -9.28 -6.36
N ARG A 37 1.09 -9.04 -6.95
CA ARG A 37 0.56 -7.67 -7.11
C ARG A 37 0.26 -7.00 -5.77
N ARG A 38 -0.29 -7.75 -4.80
CA ARG A 38 -0.56 -7.20 -3.46
C ARG A 38 0.73 -6.88 -2.71
N ASP A 39 1.74 -7.73 -2.80
CA ASP A 39 3.04 -7.50 -2.17
C ASP A 39 3.78 -6.27 -2.74
N GLU A 40 3.64 -6.03 -4.05
CA GLU A 40 4.22 -4.85 -4.71
C GLU A 40 3.54 -3.56 -4.26
N VAL A 41 2.21 -3.56 -4.18
CA VAL A 41 1.44 -2.45 -3.63
C VAL A 41 1.83 -2.22 -2.17
N ASP A 42 1.79 -3.25 -1.32
CA ASP A 42 2.16 -3.14 0.09
C ASP A 42 3.59 -2.63 0.30
N ARG A 43 4.53 -2.99 -0.57
CA ARG A 43 5.90 -2.42 -0.51
C ARG A 43 5.93 -0.94 -0.83
N ALA A 44 5.14 -0.48 -1.81
CA ALA A 44 5.04 0.94 -2.15
C ALA A 44 4.46 1.75 -0.98
N TRP A 45 3.35 1.28 -0.40
CA TRP A 45 2.73 1.91 0.78
C TRP A 45 3.69 1.96 1.98
N ARG A 46 4.43 0.86 2.26
CA ARG A 46 5.44 0.83 3.33
C ARG A 46 6.62 1.77 3.12
N ARG A 47 6.90 2.24 1.90
CA ARG A 47 7.93 3.25 1.65
C ARG A 47 7.40 4.64 1.97
N VAL A 48 6.19 4.96 1.49
CA VAL A 48 5.50 6.22 1.81
C VAL A 48 5.32 6.40 3.33
N ASP A 49 4.88 5.35 4.03
CA ASP A 49 4.71 5.40 5.49
C ASP A 49 6.04 5.61 6.24
N ARG A 50 7.15 5.06 5.71
CA ARG A 50 8.48 5.25 6.30
C ARG A 50 8.99 6.67 6.12
N GLU A 51 8.73 7.30 4.99
CA GLU A 51 9.09 8.70 4.78
C GLU A 51 8.21 9.62 5.62
N ALA A 52 6.90 9.39 5.64
CA ALA A 52 5.96 10.15 6.47
C ALA A 52 6.30 10.05 7.97
N SER A 53 6.63 8.86 8.47
CA SER A 53 7.03 8.68 9.87
C SER A 53 8.38 9.33 10.21
N LYS A 54 9.36 9.28 9.29
CA LYS A 54 10.62 10.01 9.46
C LYS A 54 10.39 11.53 9.52
N ARG A 55 9.52 12.06 8.65
CA ARG A 55 9.14 13.48 8.63
C ARG A 55 8.53 13.93 9.96
N ARG A 56 7.53 13.19 10.46
CA ARG A 56 6.90 13.46 11.77
C ARG A 56 7.93 13.52 12.91
N ARG A 57 8.89 12.58 12.95
CA ARG A 57 9.94 12.59 13.97
C ARG A 57 10.86 13.81 13.86
N MET A 58 11.22 14.22 12.64
CA MET A 58 12.04 15.42 12.43
C MET A 58 11.31 16.68 12.89
N GLU A 59 10.00 16.78 12.62
CA GLU A 59 9.16 17.88 13.07
C GLU A 59 9.04 17.92 14.60
N GLU A 60 8.83 16.77 15.24
CA GLU A 60 8.80 16.64 16.70
C GLU A 60 10.13 17.13 17.30
N HIS A 61 11.27 16.66 16.78
CA HIS A 61 12.59 17.09 17.25
C HIS A 61 12.84 18.59 17.01
N ALA A 62 12.47 19.11 15.84
CA ALA A 62 12.61 20.53 15.53
C ALA A 62 11.76 21.38 16.49
N SER A 63 10.49 21.03 16.69
CA SER A 63 9.61 21.73 17.62
C SER A 63 10.12 21.69 19.07
N HIS A 64 10.72 20.57 19.47
CA HIS A 64 11.33 20.44 20.78
C HIS A 64 12.57 21.33 20.93
N LEU A 65 13.46 21.34 19.92
CA LEU A 65 14.62 22.22 19.89
C LEU A 65 14.22 23.70 19.93
N THR A 66 13.20 24.09 19.15
CA THR A 66 12.68 25.45 19.18
C THR A 66 12.22 25.83 20.59
N ARG A 67 11.47 24.98 21.28
CA ARG A 67 11.05 25.22 22.67
C ARG A 67 12.24 25.37 23.62
N LEU A 68 13.29 24.57 23.46
CA LEU A 68 14.51 24.67 24.27
C LEU A 68 15.24 25.99 24.00
N LEU A 69 15.33 26.42 22.75
CA LEU A 69 15.95 27.69 22.36
C LEU A 69 15.17 28.88 22.91
N PHE A 70 13.83 28.85 22.88
CA PHE A 70 12.99 29.87 23.51
C PHE A 70 13.16 29.95 25.03
N ALA A 71 13.48 28.82 25.68
CA ALA A 71 13.70 28.79 27.13
C ALA A 71 15.13 29.21 27.52
N ALA A 72 16.07 29.25 26.56
CA ALA A 72 17.46 29.60 26.84
C ALA A 72 17.62 31.12 27.02
N PRO A 73 18.25 31.58 28.10
CA PRO A 73 18.41 33.03 28.37
C PRO A 73 19.44 33.71 27.45
N CYS A 74 20.16 32.94 26.63
CA CYS A 74 21.24 33.40 25.77
C CYS A 74 20.88 33.48 24.28
N VAL A 75 19.63 33.16 23.92
CA VAL A 75 19.17 33.16 22.53
C VAL A 75 18.03 34.15 22.40
N GLU A 76 18.17 35.16 21.55
CA GLU A 76 17.06 36.06 21.24
C GLU A 76 16.06 35.36 20.31
N PRO A 77 14.75 35.46 20.56
CA PRO A 77 13.73 34.84 19.70
C PRO A 77 13.80 35.22 18.22
N ALA A 78 14.32 36.42 17.92
CA ALA A 78 14.46 36.93 16.56
C ALA A 78 15.53 36.19 15.74
N ASP A 79 16.51 35.57 16.42
CA ASP A 79 17.59 34.81 15.77
C ASP A 79 17.19 33.37 15.43
N ILE A 80 16.02 32.91 15.92
CA ILE A 80 15.53 31.57 15.66
C ILE A 80 14.92 31.52 14.26
N PRO A 81 15.50 30.76 13.31
CA PRO A 81 14.94 30.67 11.97
C PRO A 81 13.58 29.97 12.00
N SER A 82 12.65 30.46 11.17
CA SER A 82 11.37 29.79 10.95
C SER A 82 11.60 28.42 10.34
N PHE A 83 10.83 27.42 10.78
CA PHE A 83 10.83 26.11 10.12
C PHE A 83 10.45 26.29 8.64
N PRO A 84 11.14 25.62 7.69
CA PRO A 84 10.87 25.78 6.27
C PRO A 84 9.42 25.44 5.95
N ALA A 85 8.79 26.28 5.11
CA ALA A 85 7.44 26.03 4.63
C ALA A 85 7.43 24.81 3.70
N TYR A 86 6.39 23.99 3.81
CA TYR A 86 6.19 22.87 2.90
C TYR A 86 6.00 23.38 1.48
N THR A 87 6.81 22.89 0.55
CA THR A 87 6.62 23.15 -0.88
C THR A 87 5.86 21.97 -1.50
N ASP A 88 5.06 22.22 -2.53
CA ASP A 88 4.32 21.15 -3.22
C ASP A 88 5.27 20.07 -3.80
N SER A 89 6.52 20.42 -4.10
CA SER A 89 7.60 19.49 -4.47
C SER A 89 7.96 18.47 -3.39
N ASP A 90 7.80 18.80 -2.10
CA ASP A 90 8.11 17.88 -1.00
C ASP A 90 7.06 16.76 -0.85
N SER A 91 5.88 16.95 -1.44
CA SER A 91 4.78 15.97 -1.48
C SER A 91 4.84 15.02 -2.68
N ARG A 92 5.71 15.30 -3.66
CA ARG A 92 5.81 14.58 -4.94
C ARG A 92 7.20 13.99 -5.18
N SER A 93 7.70 13.15 -4.28
CA SER A 93 8.68 12.12 -4.67
C SER A 93 7.95 10.95 -5.34
N ASN A 94 7.22 11.23 -6.43
CA ASN A 94 6.71 10.19 -7.31
C ASN A 94 7.91 9.66 -8.11
N ASP A 95 8.48 8.59 -7.59
CA ASP A 95 9.46 7.73 -8.25
C ASP A 95 8.75 6.98 -9.40
N THR A 96 8.28 7.72 -10.42
CA THR A 96 8.05 7.19 -11.76
C THR A 96 9.42 6.91 -12.34
N LYS A 97 9.95 5.72 -12.05
CA LYS A 97 10.99 5.13 -12.89
C LYS A 97 10.34 4.74 -14.21
N ASP A 98 10.45 5.62 -15.18
CA ASP A 98 10.49 5.21 -16.58
C ASP A 98 11.70 4.29 -16.78
N SER A 99 11.46 2.99 -16.97
CA SER A 99 12.23 2.03 -17.79
C SER A 99 11.70 0.61 -17.58
#